data_AF-A0ABD4SWK4-F1
#
_entry.id   AF-A0ABD4SWK4-F1
#
_cell.length_a   1.000
_cell.length_b   1.000
_cell.length_c   1.000
_cell.angle_alpha   90.00
_cell.angle_beta   90.00
_cell.angle_gamma   90.00
#
_symmetry.space_group_name_H-M   'P 1'
#
loop_
_entity.id
_entity.type
_entity.pdbx_description
1 polymer ?
#
loop_
_entity_poly.entity_id
_entity_poly.type
_entity_poly.pdbx_seq_one_letter_code
_entity_poly.pdbx_strand_id
1 'polypeptide(L)'
;MPDPVDLGLALNLPPEEAIRYFEQKGYAIGFKWQDVWAEAHAKAFTVAGVMKLDVLTDVREALADSLQRGGTLAEFKNRLRPILEAKGWWGKGQVVDPVTGEISGRRLNPRRLDTIFRTNLQSAYMSGRYQTMMENVADRPWWQYVAVMDSRTRPAHRALHGRVLRYDDPFWATHYPPNGYRCRCRVRARRQSDLDREQLAPDSSAGKLETIDQAIDRSGATRPAVSFVDAAGNRVTPDPGFGFNPARAAYQPELDRYPADVARQYVHGTLTGPAFGRWYQSIQEAVEGHLARDMTSTAIRETVAQGQRFPVAVLAADDMARLGSQSQTVWLSDDTLAKQFAHRQGQGVALEDYWRVQTVLEQPELVLAERDRHLKFVRRNNRWWVAIVKVTQDGRENWLQSFHPTNERELARLRKSGNVIWERGE
;
A
#
# COMPACT_ATOMS: atom_id res chain seq x y z
N MET A 1 24.78 -24.83 30.42
CA MET A 1 24.53 -23.42 30.05
C MET A 1 24.19 -23.41 28.56
N PRO A 2 23.15 -22.71 28.10
CA PRO A 2 22.96 -22.54 26.66
C PRO A 2 24.21 -21.87 26.08
N ASP A 3 24.62 -22.30 24.89
CA ASP A 3 25.81 -21.77 24.23
C ASP A 3 25.72 -20.24 24.14
N PRO A 4 26.84 -19.52 24.36
CA PRO A 4 26.86 -18.07 24.26
C PRO A 4 26.36 -17.65 22.87
N VAL A 5 25.31 -16.82 22.85
CA VAL A 5 24.76 -16.27 21.61
C VAL A 5 25.88 -15.53 20.89
N ASP A 6 26.30 -16.05 19.74
CA ASP A 6 27.25 -15.36 18.87
C ASP A 6 26.57 -14.11 18.29
N LEU A 7 26.80 -12.97 18.96
CA LEU A 7 26.29 -11.68 18.54
C LEU A 7 26.84 -11.29 17.16
N GLY A 8 28.02 -11.80 16.75
CA GLY A 8 28.57 -11.60 15.41
C GLY A 8 27.75 -12.29 14.32
N LEU A 9 27.29 -13.52 14.57
CA LEU A 9 26.35 -14.22 13.69
C LEU A 9 25.00 -13.49 13.65
N ALA A 10 24.46 -13.09 14.81
CA ALA A 10 23.18 -12.38 14.90
C ALA A 10 23.18 -10.98 14.25
N LEU A 11 24.33 -10.29 14.22
CA LEU A 11 24.50 -9.01 13.52
C LEU A 11 24.55 -9.16 11.99
N ASN A 12 24.88 -10.36 11.48
CA ASN A 12 24.99 -10.67 10.06
C ASN A 12 23.73 -11.36 9.49
N LEU A 13 22.75 -11.69 10.34
CA LEU A 13 21.49 -12.24 9.87
C LEU A 13 20.63 -11.16 9.20
N PRO A 14 20.01 -11.47 8.04
CA PRO A 14 19.13 -10.54 7.37
C PRO A 14 17.90 -10.22 8.24
N PRO A 15 17.39 -8.97 8.22
CA PRO A 15 16.21 -8.58 8.97
C PRO A 15 14.95 -9.11 8.26
N GLU A 16 14.64 -10.40 8.41
CA GLU A 16 13.58 -11.11 7.66
C GLU A 16 12.25 -10.35 7.62
N GLU A 17 11.80 -9.85 8.76
CA GLU A 17 10.55 -9.09 8.87
C GLU A 17 10.58 -7.73 8.15
N ALA A 18 11.73 -7.06 8.14
CA ALA A 18 11.92 -5.82 7.39
C ALA A 18 11.99 -6.08 5.88
N ILE A 19 12.64 -7.18 5.47
CA ILE A 19 12.70 -7.65 4.08
C ILE A 19 11.30 -7.99 3.61
N ARG A 20 10.56 -8.80 4.37
CA ARG A 20 9.17 -9.19 4.10
C ARG A 20 8.28 -7.97 3.90
N TYR A 21 8.37 -6.97 4.78
CA TYR A 21 7.64 -5.72 4.63
C TYR A 21 8.04 -4.94 3.37
N PHE A 22 9.33 -4.82 3.07
CA PHE A 22 9.80 -4.07 1.90
C PHE A 22 9.42 -4.76 0.59
N GLU A 23 9.55 -6.09 0.53
CA GLU A 23 9.16 -6.90 -0.62
C GLU A 23 7.65 -6.83 -0.85
N GLN A 24 6.82 -6.74 0.20
CA GLN A 24 5.36 -6.61 0.10
C GLN A 24 4.87 -5.34 -0.63
N LYS A 25 5.70 -4.29 -0.78
CA LYS A 25 5.29 -3.05 -1.45
C LYS A 25 5.22 -3.20 -2.98
N GLY A 26 4.13 -2.76 -3.62
CA GLY A 26 3.99 -2.63 -5.09
C GLY A 26 4.63 -1.35 -5.64
N TYR A 27 4.23 -0.86 -6.83
CA TYR A 27 4.74 0.39 -7.41
C TYR A 27 3.66 1.48 -7.48
N ALA A 28 3.97 2.73 -7.09
CA ALA A 28 3.11 3.89 -7.40
C ALA A 28 3.95 5.10 -7.85
N ILE A 29 3.36 5.90 -8.73
CA ILE A 29 4.00 7.02 -9.42
C ILE A 29 3.40 8.33 -8.88
N GLY A 30 4.24 9.28 -8.45
CA GLY A 30 3.78 10.59 -7.96
C GLY A 30 4.80 11.71 -8.21
N PHE A 31 4.32 12.90 -8.57
CA PHE A 31 5.16 14.06 -8.95
C PHE A 31 5.76 14.79 -7.74
N LYS A 32 4.97 14.99 -6.67
CA LYS A 32 5.42 15.40 -5.33
C LYS A 32 5.14 14.28 -4.33
N TRP A 33 5.93 14.20 -3.27
CA TRP A 33 5.67 13.26 -2.17
C TRP A 33 4.32 13.55 -1.47
N GLN A 34 3.84 14.79 -1.58
CA GLN A 34 2.55 15.29 -1.05
C GLN A 34 1.35 14.76 -1.83
N ASP A 35 1.54 14.40 -3.10
CA ASP A 35 0.45 13.96 -4.00
C ASP A 35 0.05 12.51 -3.72
N VAL A 36 0.91 11.75 -3.02
CA VAL A 36 0.65 10.38 -2.58
C VAL A 36 0.43 10.40 -1.06
N TRP A 37 -0.75 9.97 -0.63
CA TRP A 37 -1.07 9.92 0.80
C TRP A 37 -0.14 8.96 1.56
N ALA A 38 0.09 9.27 2.84
CA ALA A 38 1.04 8.59 3.71
C ALA A 38 0.84 7.05 3.71
N GLU A 39 -0.43 6.62 3.77
CA GLU A 39 -0.87 5.22 3.72
C GLU A 39 -0.62 4.55 2.35
N ALA A 40 -0.62 5.32 1.25
CA ALA A 40 -0.30 4.80 -0.08
C ALA A 40 1.20 4.54 -0.26
N HIS A 41 2.10 5.35 0.33
CA HIS A 41 3.56 5.06 0.41
C HIS A 41 3.88 3.78 1.21
N ALA A 42 2.95 3.36 2.07
CA ALA A 42 3.10 2.16 2.88
C ALA A 42 2.94 0.88 2.06
N LYS A 43 2.14 0.93 0.99
CA LYS A 43 1.78 -0.23 0.15
C LYS A 43 2.35 -0.19 -1.26
N ALA A 44 2.76 0.98 -1.73
CA ALA A 44 3.42 1.15 -3.00
C ALA A 44 4.75 1.88 -2.80
N PHE A 45 5.83 1.28 -3.29
CA PHE A 45 7.13 1.93 -3.42
C PHE A 45 7.02 3.06 -4.43
N THR A 46 7.20 4.28 -3.95
CA THR A 46 7.26 5.48 -4.78
C THR A 46 8.52 6.25 -4.46
N VAL A 47 9.02 6.98 -5.46
CA VAL A 47 10.06 7.98 -5.27
C VAL A 47 9.51 9.29 -5.78
N ALA A 48 9.30 10.25 -4.88
CA ALA A 48 8.72 11.54 -5.20
C ALA A 48 9.43 12.21 -6.39
N GLY A 49 8.73 12.44 -7.50
CA GLY A 49 9.30 13.00 -8.72
C GLY A 49 10.05 11.98 -9.59
N VAL A 50 9.73 10.69 -9.50
CA VAL A 50 10.15 9.66 -10.46
C VAL A 50 8.88 8.99 -10.98
N MET A 51 8.56 9.21 -12.25
CA MET A 51 7.34 8.67 -12.87
C MET A 51 7.63 7.53 -13.85
N LYS A 52 8.91 7.24 -14.11
CA LYS A 52 9.32 6.17 -15.00
C LYS A 52 9.47 4.87 -14.20
N LEU A 53 8.73 3.85 -14.60
CA LEU A 53 8.67 2.56 -13.90
C LEU A 53 10.05 1.89 -13.83
N ASP A 54 10.82 1.91 -14.93
CA ASP A 54 12.17 1.33 -14.99
C ASP A 54 13.13 1.95 -13.94
N VAL A 55 13.04 3.26 -13.71
CA VAL A 55 13.86 3.95 -12.70
C VAL A 55 13.36 3.65 -11.29
N LEU A 56 12.04 3.55 -11.08
CA LEU A 56 11.48 3.12 -9.80
C LEU A 56 11.92 1.69 -9.47
N THR A 57 11.94 0.79 -10.44
CA THR A 57 12.42 -0.59 -10.31
C THR A 57 13.89 -0.62 -9.91
N ASP A 58 14.78 0.11 -10.61
CA ASP A 58 16.22 0.12 -10.24
C ASP A 58 16.44 0.56 -8.79
N VAL A 59 15.73 1.62 -8.37
CA VAL A 59 15.86 2.16 -7.01
C VAL A 59 15.31 1.17 -5.98
N ARG A 60 14.18 0.51 -6.27
CA ARG A 60 13.59 -0.52 -5.40
C ARG A 60 14.54 -1.71 -5.25
N GLU A 61 15.11 -2.21 -6.35
CA GLU A 61 16.05 -3.33 -6.34
C GLU A 61 17.31 -3.00 -5.55
N ALA A 62 17.87 -1.80 -5.73
CA ALA A 62 19.03 -1.36 -4.96
C ALA A 62 18.74 -1.27 -3.45
N LEU A 63 17.51 -0.90 -3.05
CA LEU A 63 17.08 -0.91 -1.65
C LEU A 63 16.85 -2.32 -1.12
N ALA A 64 16.23 -3.21 -1.91
CA ALA A 64 16.02 -4.61 -1.54
C ALA A 64 17.38 -5.29 -1.28
N ASP A 65 18.33 -5.08 -2.19
CA ASP A 65 19.71 -5.58 -2.05
C ASP A 65 20.37 -5.07 -0.77
N SER A 66 20.20 -3.77 -0.49
CA SER A 66 20.73 -3.15 0.74
C SER A 66 20.11 -3.76 2.00
N LEU A 67 18.81 -4.07 1.99
CA LEU A 67 18.12 -4.72 3.11
C LEU A 67 18.56 -6.18 3.30
N GLN A 68 18.72 -6.92 2.22
CA GLN A 68 19.09 -8.35 2.25
C GLN A 68 20.56 -8.56 2.64
N ARG A 69 21.47 -7.70 2.19
CA ARG A 69 22.92 -7.88 2.36
C ARG A 69 23.55 -6.97 3.42
N GLY A 70 22.76 -6.08 4.02
CA GLY A 70 23.29 -5.09 4.98
C GLY A 70 24.08 -3.94 4.32
N GLY A 71 23.71 -3.54 3.10
CA GLY A 71 24.42 -2.52 2.33
C GLY A 71 24.38 -1.12 2.93
N THR A 72 25.44 -0.34 2.67
CA THR A 72 25.61 1.03 3.13
C THR A 72 25.02 2.07 2.16
N LEU A 73 24.80 3.29 2.65
CA LEU A 73 24.38 4.41 1.80
C LEU A 73 25.38 4.72 0.67
N ALA A 74 26.68 4.50 0.91
CA ALA A 74 27.71 4.74 -0.08
C ALA A 74 27.59 3.73 -1.23
N GLU A 75 27.44 2.44 -0.91
CA GLU A 75 27.24 1.37 -1.89
C GLU A 75 25.94 1.58 -2.67
N PHE A 76 24.84 1.93 -2.00
CA PHE A 76 23.58 2.27 -2.65
C PHE A 76 23.72 3.38 -3.68
N LYS A 77 24.45 4.46 -3.35
CA LYS A 77 24.72 5.56 -4.28
C LYS A 77 25.62 5.14 -5.44
N ASN A 78 26.67 4.38 -5.15
CA ASN A 78 27.64 3.93 -6.15
C ASN A 78 27.00 2.96 -7.16
N ARG A 79 26.06 2.11 -6.70
CA ARG A 79 25.28 1.21 -7.56
C ARG A 79 24.33 1.97 -8.47
N LEU A 80 23.56 2.92 -7.93
CA LEU A 80 22.53 3.62 -8.70
C LEU A 80 23.08 4.69 -9.63
N ARG A 81 24.18 5.36 -9.27
CA ARG A 81 24.72 6.47 -10.06
C ARG A 81 24.92 6.12 -11.55
N PRO A 82 25.67 5.08 -11.94
CA PRO A 82 25.90 4.77 -13.35
C PRO A 82 24.60 4.40 -14.08
N ILE A 83 23.67 3.70 -13.42
CA ILE A 83 22.36 3.33 -13.99
C ILE A 83 21.54 4.60 -14.29
N LEU A 84 21.51 5.53 -13.33
CA LEU A 84 20.78 6.79 -13.48
C LEU A 84 21.45 7.74 -14.49
N GLU A 85 22.79 7.73 -14.60
CA GLU A 85 23.52 8.47 -15.64
C GLU A 85 23.18 7.94 -17.03
N ALA A 86 23.24 6.61 -17.23
CA ALA A 86 22.89 5.96 -18.49
C ALA A 86 21.44 6.22 -18.91
N LYS A 87 20.51 6.27 -17.95
CA LYS A 87 19.08 6.55 -18.20
C LYS A 87 18.76 8.04 -18.34
N GLY A 88 19.72 8.97 -18.14
CA GLY A 88 19.50 10.42 -18.18
C GLY A 88 18.79 11.00 -16.94
N TRP A 89 18.69 10.20 -15.87
CA TRP A 89 18.01 10.52 -14.61
C TRP A 89 18.93 11.09 -13.53
N TRP A 90 20.24 11.14 -13.74
CA TRP A 90 21.18 11.71 -12.79
C TRP A 90 21.36 13.23 -12.93
N GLY A 91 21.34 13.95 -11.80
CA GLY A 91 21.66 15.38 -11.73
C GLY A 91 20.58 16.25 -11.11
N LYS A 92 20.41 17.46 -11.65
CA LYS A 92 19.42 18.44 -11.21
C LYS A 92 18.42 18.73 -12.34
N GLY A 93 17.26 19.26 -11.98
CA GLY A 93 16.22 19.64 -12.93
C GLY A 93 15.18 18.54 -13.20
N GLN A 94 14.25 18.87 -14.08
CA GLN A 94 13.20 17.97 -14.55
C GLN A 94 13.75 17.01 -15.62
N VAL A 95 13.11 15.85 -15.72
CA VAL A 95 13.24 14.93 -16.84
C VAL A 95 12.04 15.19 -17.73
N VAL A 96 12.29 15.47 -19.00
CA VAL A 96 11.25 15.72 -20.01
C VAL A 96 11.36 14.59 -21.04
N ASP A 97 10.24 13.99 -21.38
CA ASP A 97 10.16 12.99 -22.43
C ASP A 97 10.46 13.67 -23.78
N PRO A 98 11.49 13.22 -24.53
CA PRO A 98 11.87 13.87 -25.78
C PRO A 98 10.86 13.64 -26.92
N VAL A 99 9.97 12.65 -26.78
CA VAL A 99 8.95 12.30 -27.79
C VAL A 99 7.64 13.02 -27.49
N THR A 100 7.19 13.03 -26.23
CA THR A 100 5.90 13.64 -25.87
C THR A 100 6.01 15.09 -25.37
N GLY A 101 7.20 15.54 -24.98
CA GLY A 101 7.41 16.85 -24.35
C GLY A 101 6.89 16.93 -22.91
N GLU A 102 6.36 15.85 -22.36
CA GLU A 102 5.81 15.80 -21.00
C GLU A 102 6.91 15.67 -19.94
N ILE A 103 6.68 16.25 -18.77
CA ILE A 103 7.61 16.14 -17.64
C ILE A 103 7.47 14.75 -17.01
N SER A 104 8.38 13.83 -17.35
CA SER A 104 8.45 12.47 -16.81
C SER A 104 8.98 12.40 -15.37
N GLY A 105 9.46 13.52 -14.81
CA GLY A 105 9.81 13.61 -13.39
C GLY A 105 10.94 14.58 -13.09
N ARG A 106 11.72 14.28 -12.05
CA ARG A 106 12.84 15.07 -11.55
C ARG A 106 14.07 14.19 -11.41
N ARG A 107 15.23 14.69 -11.85
CA ARG A 107 16.50 13.98 -11.74
C ARG A 107 16.91 13.71 -10.30
N LEU A 108 17.48 12.53 -10.08
CA LEU A 108 18.01 12.05 -8.81
C LEU A 108 19.45 12.52 -8.61
N ASN A 109 19.82 12.77 -7.36
CA ASN A 109 21.15 13.23 -6.98
C ASN A 109 21.52 12.67 -5.59
N PRO A 110 22.78 12.83 -5.12
CA PRO A 110 23.22 12.23 -3.88
C PRO A 110 22.37 12.59 -2.65
N ARG A 111 21.78 13.80 -2.61
CA ARG A 111 20.92 14.23 -1.51
C ARG A 111 19.55 13.54 -1.56
N ARG A 112 18.97 13.40 -2.75
CA ARG A 112 17.70 12.67 -2.93
C ARG A 112 17.87 11.19 -2.64
N LEU A 113 18.97 10.57 -3.12
CA LEU A 113 19.28 9.18 -2.82
C LEU A 113 19.46 8.94 -1.31
N ASP A 114 20.10 9.87 -0.58
CA ASP A 114 20.20 9.81 0.89
C ASP A 114 18.82 9.80 1.56
N THR A 115 17.91 10.69 1.15
CA THR A 115 16.55 10.71 1.69
C THR A 115 15.80 9.42 1.36
N ILE A 116 15.86 8.96 0.11
CA ILE A 116 15.18 7.73 -0.34
C ILE A 116 15.66 6.52 0.45
N PHE A 117 16.98 6.36 0.56
CA PHE A 117 17.60 5.26 1.29
C PHE A 117 17.15 5.27 2.76
N ARG A 118 17.40 6.37 3.47
CA ARG A 118 17.12 6.44 4.91
C ARG A 118 15.65 6.28 5.22
N THR A 119 14.76 6.94 4.47
CA THR A 119 13.32 6.86 4.73
C THR A 119 12.80 5.45 4.50
N ASN A 120 13.14 4.80 3.38
CA ASN A 120 12.63 3.47 3.07
C ASN A 120 13.18 2.40 4.00
N LEU A 121 14.49 2.41 4.29
CA LEU A 121 15.10 1.48 5.24
C LEU A 121 14.53 1.68 6.64
N GLN A 122 14.39 2.92 7.11
CA GLN A 122 13.82 3.17 8.43
C GLN A 122 12.39 2.64 8.51
N SER A 123 11.54 2.90 7.51
CA SER A 123 10.18 2.36 7.48
C SER A 123 10.20 0.83 7.49
N ALA A 124 11.07 0.19 6.70
CA ALA A 124 11.17 -1.27 6.67
C ALA A 124 11.60 -1.88 8.01
N TYR A 125 12.65 -1.35 8.62
CA TYR A 125 13.12 -1.81 9.94
C TYR A 125 12.07 -1.59 11.03
N MET A 126 11.35 -0.46 10.99
CA MET A 126 10.30 -0.19 11.97
C MET A 126 9.09 -1.10 11.76
N SER A 127 8.71 -1.39 10.51
CA SER A 127 7.67 -2.36 10.23
C SER A 127 8.03 -3.77 10.68
N GLY A 128 9.25 -4.22 10.41
CA GLY A 128 9.66 -5.55 10.86
C GLY A 128 9.71 -5.65 12.39
N ARG A 129 10.23 -4.60 13.04
CA ARG A 129 10.22 -4.49 14.50
C ARG A 129 8.83 -4.53 15.09
N TYR A 130 7.86 -3.86 14.46
CA TYR A 130 6.47 -3.89 14.89
C TYR A 130 5.92 -5.32 14.88
N GLN A 131 6.13 -6.10 13.81
CA GLN A 131 5.65 -7.48 13.72
C GLN A 131 6.21 -8.34 14.85
N THR A 132 7.52 -8.33 15.06
CA THR A 132 8.16 -9.07 16.16
C THR A 132 7.66 -8.62 17.54
N MET A 133 7.37 -7.32 17.72
CA MET A 133 6.81 -6.83 18.99
C MET A 133 5.36 -7.24 19.17
N MET A 134 4.55 -7.26 18.10
CA MET A 134 3.17 -7.70 18.12
C MET A 134 3.03 -9.19 18.48
N GLU A 135 3.92 -10.03 17.97
CA GLU A 135 3.98 -11.46 18.32
C GLU A 135 4.30 -11.71 19.80
N ASN A 136 4.86 -10.70 20.50
CA ASN A 136 5.34 -10.82 21.87
C ASN A 136 4.57 -9.91 22.85
N VAL A 137 3.37 -9.44 22.50
CA VAL A 137 2.60 -8.50 23.35
C VAL A 137 2.11 -9.13 24.64
N ALA A 138 1.87 -10.45 24.67
CA ALA A 138 1.47 -11.17 25.89
C ALA A 138 2.53 -11.01 27.01
N ASP A 139 3.79 -10.97 26.60
CA ASP A 139 4.96 -10.97 27.46
C ASP A 139 5.53 -9.57 27.66
N ARG A 140 5.45 -8.72 26.63
CA ARG A 140 6.00 -7.36 26.56
C ARG A 140 4.95 -6.35 26.07
N PRO A 141 3.85 -6.13 26.82
CA PRO A 141 2.72 -5.30 26.38
C PRO A 141 3.00 -3.80 26.36
N TRP A 142 4.10 -3.35 26.97
CA TRP A 142 4.44 -1.93 27.08
C TRP A 142 5.45 -1.53 26.02
N TRP A 143 5.16 -0.47 25.26
CA TRP A 143 6.03 0.01 24.21
C TRP A 143 6.60 1.37 24.58
N GLN A 144 7.93 1.51 24.46
CA GLN A 144 8.65 2.72 24.76
C GLN A 144 9.12 3.41 23.47
N TYR A 145 8.82 4.70 23.33
CA TYR A 145 9.36 5.52 22.25
C TYR A 145 10.81 5.94 22.53
N VAL A 146 11.71 5.66 21.60
CA VAL A 146 13.15 5.90 21.76
C VAL A 146 13.65 6.81 20.65
N ALA A 147 14.02 8.04 21.01
CA ALA A 147 14.76 8.95 20.13
C ALA A 147 16.28 8.81 20.38
N VAL A 148 17.10 9.26 19.44
CA VAL A 148 18.57 9.23 19.56
C VAL A 148 19.10 10.26 20.56
N MET A 149 18.33 11.31 20.84
CA MET A 149 18.66 12.38 21.80
C MET A 149 19.96 13.14 21.50
N ASP A 150 20.36 13.21 20.23
CA ASP A 150 21.46 14.06 19.77
C ASP A 150 20.97 15.46 19.34
N SER A 151 21.92 16.34 18.99
CA SER A 151 21.65 17.70 18.50
C SER A 151 20.79 17.74 17.23
N ARG A 152 20.73 16.64 16.47
CA ARG A 152 19.95 16.53 15.22
C ARG A 152 18.54 15.95 15.44
N THR A 153 18.22 15.51 16.65
CA THR A 153 16.87 15.08 16.99
C THR A 153 15.98 16.33 16.99
N ARG A 154 14.74 16.22 16.51
CA ARG A 154 13.83 17.38 16.47
C ARG A 154 13.16 17.54 17.84
N PRO A 155 12.78 18.76 18.25
CA PRO A 155 12.09 18.99 19.53
C PRO A 155 10.87 18.09 19.71
N ALA A 156 10.02 17.99 18.68
CA ALA A 156 8.84 17.11 18.67
C ALA A 156 9.19 15.65 18.96
N HIS A 157 10.29 15.12 18.40
CA HIS A 157 10.70 13.74 18.63
C HIS A 157 11.34 13.54 20.02
N ARG A 158 12.04 14.57 20.53
CA ARG A 158 12.56 14.56 21.92
C ARG A 158 11.42 14.53 22.93
N ALA A 159 10.33 15.26 22.68
CA ALA A 159 9.15 15.29 23.55
C ALA A 159 8.42 13.94 23.66
N LEU A 160 8.65 13.03 22.70
CA LEU A 160 8.16 11.65 22.74
C LEU A 160 9.14 10.69 23.41
N HIS A 161 10.42 11.06 23.57
CA HIS A 161 11.41 10.14 24.10
C HIS A 161 11.08 9.69 25.51
N GLY A 162 11.18 8.39 25.75
CA GLY A 162 10.94 7.79 27.06
C GLY A 162 9.48 7.49 27.35
N ARG A 163 8.53 8.01 26.56
CA ARG A 163 7.11 7.70 26.72
C ARG A 163 6.85 6.22 26.57
N VAL A 164 6.12 5.66 27.54
CA VAL A 164 5.72 4.27 27.57
C VAL A 164 4.21 4.20 27.48
N LEU A 165 3.67 3.56 26.44
CA LEU A 165 2.23 3.33 26.29
C LEU A 165 1.98 1.86 26.02
N ARG A 166 0.78 1.36 26.29
CA ARG A 166 0.41 -0.03 25.96
C ARG A 166 0.41 -0.22 24.44
N TYR A 167 0.71 -1.42 23.95
CA TYR A 167 0.88 -1.72 22.52
C TYR A 167 -0.32 -1.35 21.64
N ASP A 168 -1.53 -1.41 22.21
CA ASP A 168 -2.82 -1.13 21.57
C ASP A 168 -3.31 0.30 21.78
N ASP A 169 -2.52 1.16 22.44
CA ASP A 169 -2.85 2.57 22.62
C ASP A 169 -2.93 3.28 21.25
N PRO A 170 -3.99 4.07 20.97
CA PRO A 170 -4.20 4.72 19.67
C PRO A 170 -3.05 5.63 19.21
N PHE A 171 -2.19 6.09 20.12
CA PHE A 171 -0.97 6.81 19.79
C PHE A 171 -0.11 6.07 18.75
N TRP A 172 0.00 4.74 18.87
CA TRP A 172 0.81 3.93 17.95
C TRP A 172 0.22 3.79 16.55
N ALA A 173 -1.02 4.23 16.32
CA ALA A 173 -1.60 4.27 14.98
C ALA A 173 -1.00 5.39 14.13
N THR A 174 -0.56 6.50 14.76
CA THR A 174 -0.18 7.74 14.06
C THR A 174 1.22 8.22 14.41
N HIS A 175 1.76 7.87 15.58
CA HIS A 175 3.06 8.34 16.07
C HIS A 175 4.13 7.23 16.12
N TYR A 176 3.88 6.08 15.49
CA TYR A 176 4.86 5.01 15.35
C TYR A 176 5.90 5.38 14.29
N PRO A 177 7.22 5.37 14.61
CA PRO A 177 8.27 5.79 13.69
C PRO A 177 8.25 5.08 12.32
N PRO A 178 8.67 5.77 11.24
CA PRO A 178 9.25 7.11 11.23
C PRO A 178 8.20 8.23 11.24
N ASN A 179 8.39 9.26 12.08
CA ASN A 179 7.48 10.41 12.18
C ASN A 179 7.95 11.60 11.31
N GLY A 180 8.82 11.35 10.34
CA GLY A 180 9.39 12.40 9.48
C GLY A 180 10.61 11.97 8.68
N TYR A 181 11.01 12.82 7.74
CA TYR A 181 12.21 12.58 6.93
C TYR A 181 13.47 12.50 7.80
N ARG A 182 14.32 11.49 7.53
CA ARG A 182 15.53 11.21 8.30
C ARG A 182 15.27 10.94 9.79
N CYS A 183 14.06 10.51 10.15
CA CYS A 183 13.78 10.01 11.49
C CYS A 183 14.70 8.83 11.83
N ARG A 184 15.21 8.80 13.06
CA ARG A 184 16.03 7.71 13.61
C ARG A 184 15.45 7.17 14.92
N CYS A 185 14.20 7.53 15.20
CA CYS A 185 13.49 7.04 16.37
C CYS A 185 13.09 5.58 16.13
N ARG A 186 12.96 4.84 17.22
CA ARG A 186 12.50 3.46 17.23
C ARG A 186 11.53 3.24 18.40
N VAL A 187 10.87 2.09 18.41
CA VAL A 187 10.06 1.63 19.54
C VAL A 187 10.73 0.42 20.19
N ARG A 188 10.61 0.29 21.50
CA ARG A 188 11.14 -0.87 22.24
C ARG A 188 10.04 -1.48 23.09
N ALA A 189 9.77 -2.77 22.90
CA ALA A 189 8.85 -3.51 23.77
C ALA A 189 9.49 -3.82 25.14
N ARG A 190 8.68 -3.70 26.19
CA ARG A 190 9.06 -3.76 27.61
C ARG A 190 8.09 -4.66 28.37
N ARG A 191 8.62 -5.40 29.34
CA ARG A 191 7.81 -6.13 30.34
C ARG A 191 7.40 -5.19 31.47
N GLN A 192 6.40 -5.57 32.27
CA GLN A 192 6.06 -4.81 33.48
C GLN A 192 7.27 -4.66 34.42
N SER A 193 8.04 -5.73 34.63
CA SER A 193 9.25 -5.70 35.45
C SER A 193 10.36 -4.79 34.90
N ASP A 194 10.39 -4.51 33.59
CA ASP A 194 11.31 -3.53 33.01
C ASP A 194 10.91 -2.11 33.42
N LEU A 195 9.60 -1.81 33.47
CA LEU A 195 9.09 -0.52 33.91
C LEU A 195 9.39 -0.29 35.39
N ASP A 196 9.11 -1.29 36.23
CA ASP A 196 9.31 -1.18 37.68
C ASP A 196 10.80 -0.98 38.02
N ARG A 197 11.69 -1.75 37.36
CA ARG A 197 13.15 -1.66 37.56
C ARG A 197 13.73 -0.34 37.06
N GLU A 198 13.28 0.14 35.90
CA GLU A 198 13.79 1.37 35.28
C GLU A 198 12.99 2.62 35.71
N GLN A 199 12.03 2.46 36.64
CA GLN A 199 11.14 3.52 37.13
C GLN A 199 10.44 4.28 36.00
N LEU A 200 10.02 3.55 34.97
CA LEU A 200 9.29 4.11 33.82
C LEU A 200 7.80 4.13 34.13
N ALA A 201 7.19 5.31 34.08
CA ALA A 201 5.75 5.46 34.26
C ALA A 201 4.98 5.16 32.96
N PRO A 202 3.98 4.26 32.98
CA PRO A 202 2.99 4.15 31.92
C PRO A 202 2.26 5.47 31.68
N ASP A 203 2.04 5.79 30.41
CA ASP A 203 1.24 6.90 29.92
C ASP A 203 0.07 6.35 29.08
N SER A 204 -0.91 7.22 28.78
CA SER A 204 -2.02 6.91 27.87
C SER A 204 -2.33 8.10 27.00
N SER A 205 -2.73 7.85 25.75
CA SER A 205 -3.18 8.88 24.83
C SER A 205 -4.64 9.30 25.01
N ALA A 206 -5.39 8.70 25.95
CA ALA A 206 -6.78 9.02 26.19
C ALA A 206 -6.95 10.52 26.51
N GLY A 207 -7.79 11.21 25.73
CA GLY A 207 -8.01 12.66 25.85
C GLY A 207 -6.83 13.53 25.41
N LYS A 208 -5.75 12.94 24.88
CA LYS A 208 -4.53 13.65 24.45
C LYS A 208 -4.31 13.61 22.93
N LEU A 209 -5.23 13.02 22.17
CA LEU A 209 -5.19 13.03 20.72
C LEU A 209 -6.23 14.00 20.18
N GLU A 210 -5.79 14.86 19.28
CA GLU A 210 -6.64 15.85 18.61
C GLU A 210 -6.32 15.89 17.12
N THR A 211 -7.32 16.25 16.32
CA THR A 211 -7.13 16.49 14.89
C THR A 211 -6.84 17.97 14.67
N ILE A 212 -5.78 18.26 13.93
CA ILE A 212 -5.35 19.61 13.58
C ILE A 212 -5.24 19.77 12.07
N ASP A 213 -5.38 20.99 11.57
CA ASP A 213 -5.04 21.32 10.19
C ASP A 213 -3.54 21.60 10.08
N GLN A 214 -2.80 20.61 9.55
CA GLN A 214 -1.36 20.69 9.38
C GLN A 214 -1.04 21.22 7.98
N ALA A 215 -0.21 22.26 7.90
CA ALA A 215 0.31 22.75 6.62
C ALA A 215 1.14 21.67 5.90
N ILE A 216 0.77 21.36 4.66
CA ILE A 216 1.47 20.33 3.86
C ILE A 216 2.61 20.92 3.03
N ASP A 217 2.57 22.21 2.72
CA ASP A 217 3.60 22.92 1.97
C ASP A 217 3.64 24.44 2.27
N ARG A 218 4.44 25.18 1.49
CA ARG A 218 4.57 26.64 1.61
C ARG A 218 3.47 27.42 0.88
N SER A 219 2.56 26.75 0.17
CA SER A 219 1.45 27.40 -0.52
C SER A 219 0.30 27.76 0.42
N GLY A 220 0.34 27.26 1.66
CA GLY A 220 -0.74 27.43 2.64
C GLY A 220 -1.77 26.31 2.62
N ALA A 221 -1.62 25.31 1.74
CA ALA A 221 -2.46 24.12 1.78
C ALA A 221 -2.29 23.38 3.11
N THR A 222 -3.40 22.93 3.69
CA THR A 222 -3.43 22.16 4.95
C THR A 222 -4.08 20.80 4.73
N ARG A 223 -3.86 19.89 5.68
CA ARG A 223 -4.52 18.58 5.73
C ARG A 223 -4.76 18.17 7.19
N PRO A 224 -5.88 17.49 7.49
CA PRO A 224 -6.09 16.92 8.81
C PRO A 224 -4.95 15.99 9.21
N ALA A 225 -4.43 16.17 10.42
CA ALA A 225 -3.40 15.34 11.03
C ALA A 225 -3.69 15.13 12.51
N VAL A 226 -3.40 13.93 13.02
CA VAL A 226 -3.53 13.63 14.45
C VAL A 226 -2.29 14.13 15.18
N SER A 227 -2.50 14.98 16.17
CA SER A 227 -1.48 15.50 17.07
C SER A 227 -1.67 14.93 18.48
N PHE A 228 -0.56 14.62 19.13
CA PHE A 228 -0.54 14.27 20.55
C PHE A 228 -0.26 15.52 21.39
N VAL A 229 -1.06 15.75 22.43
CA VAL A 229 -0.90 16.86 23.37
C VAL A 229 -0.17 16.33 24.60
N ASP A 230 1.01 16.88 24.87
CA ASP A 230 1.78 16.50 26.06
C ASP A 230 1.20 17.12 27.35
N ALA A 231 1.75 16.71 28.50
CA ALA A 231 1.31 17.20 29.81
C ALA A 231 1.52 18.72 30.01
N ALA A 232 2.36 19.35 29.21
CA ALA A 232 2.58 20.80 29.21
C ALA A 232 1.69 21.54 28.21
N GLY A 233 0.78 20.83 27.52
CA GLY A 233 -0.13 21.39 26.52
C GLY A 233 0.51 21.58 25.14
N ASN A 234 1.75 21.12 24.93
CA ASN A 234 2.40 21.24 23.63
C ASN A 234 1.89 20.18 22.66
N ARG A 235 1.67 20.60 21.42
CA ARG A 235 1.27 19.72 20.32
C ARG A 235 2.49 19.07 19.70
N VAL A 236 2.47 17.75 19.63
CA VAL A 236 3.48 16.93 18.98
C VAL A 236 2.80 16.23 17.80
N THR A 237 3.09 16.70 16.60
CA THR A 237 2.51 16.15 15.36
C THR A 237 3.62 15.54 14.51
N PRO A 238 3.46 14.33 13.95
CA PRO A 238 4.34 13.80 12.91
C PRO A 238 4.42 14.75 11.71
N ASP A 239 5.53 14.73 10.96
CA ASP A 239 5.62 15.49 9.71
C ASP A 239 4.47 15.13 8.76
N PRO A 240 4.04 16.05 7.88
CA PRO A 240 3.06 15.69 6.88
C PRO A 240 3.58 14.52 6.05
N GLY A 241 2.72 13.52 5.82
CA GLY A 241 3.10 12.26 5.15
C GLY A 241 3.64 11.16 6.05
N PHE A 242 3.70 11.37 7.37
CA PHE A 242 4.21 10.38 8.34
C PHE A 242 3.25 10.13 9.52
N GLY A 243 2.04 10.67 9.49
CA GLY A 243 1.02 10.51 10.55
C GLY A 243 0.30 9.16 10.56
N PHE A 244 1.01 8.07 10.25
CA PHE A 244 0.46 6.72 10.18
C PHE A 244 1.53 5.70 10.60
N ASN A 245 1.11 4.52 11.05
CA ASN A 245 2.00 3.43 11.36
C ASN A 245 2.33 2.61 10.08
N PRO A 246 3.59 2.61 9.61
CA PRO A 246 3.98 1.90 8.40
C PRO A 246 3.77 0.38 8.48
N ALA A 247 3.75 -0.18 9.68
CA ALA A 247 3.61 -1.61 9.92
C ALA A 247 2.15 -2.09 9.98
N ARG A 248 1.25 -1.21 10.44
CA ARG A 248 -0.20 -1.48 10.41
C ARG A 248 -0.77 -1.39 9.00
N ALA A 249 -0.01 -0.85 8.05
CA ALA A 249 -0.40 -0.70 6.67
C ALA A 249 -0.47 -2.01 5.84
N ALA A 250 -0.73 -3.15 6.48
CA ALA A 250 -1.56 -4.20 5.87
C ALA A 250 -3.03 -3.73 5.74
N TYR A 251 -3.43 -2.74 6.55
CA TYR A 251 -4.68 -1.98 6.47
C TYR A 251 -4.90 -1.38 5.07
N GLN A 252 -6.00 -1.75 4.42
CA GLN A 252 -6.45 -1.10 3.19
C GLN A 252 -7.03 0.27 3.59
N PRO A 253 -6.41 1.39 3.17
CA PRO A 253 -6.98 2.71 3.43
C PRO A 253 -8.41 2.73 2.89
N GLU A 254 -9.32 3.42 3.58
CA GLU A 254 -10.66 3.68 3.07
C GLU A 254 -10.55 4.56 1.83
N LEU A 255 -10.41 3.95 0.65
CA LEU A 255 -10.09 4.65 -0.60
C LEU A 255 -11.13 5.73 -0.93
N ASP A 256 -12.34 5.63 -0.39
CA ASP A 256 -13.41 6.62 -0.50
C ASP A 256 -13.08 7.99 0.11
N ARG A 257 -12.07 8.08 0.99
CA ARG A 257 -11.59 9.35 1.56
C ARG A 257 -10.57 10.08 0.67
N TYR A 258 -10.21 9.50 -0.47
CA TYR A 258 -9.13 9.97 -1.32
C TYR A 258 -9.65 10.46 -2.68
N PRO A 259 -9.00 11.44 -3.32
CA PRO A 259 -9.27 11.76 -4.72
C PRO A 259 -9.13 10.52 -5.62
N ALA A 260 -10.00 10.42 -6.64
CA ALA A 260 -10.12 9.20 -7.45
C ALA A 260 -8.81 8.81 -8.16
N ASP A 261 -8.02 9.79 -8.63
CA ASP A 261 -6.71 9.58 -9.24
C ASP A 261 -5.70 8.95 -8.27
N VAL A 262 -5.70 9.40 -7.01
CA VAL A 262 -4.86 8.83 -5.95
C VAL A 262 -5.30 7.40 -5.61
N ALA A 263 -6.62 7.19 -5.48
CA ALA A 263 -7.17 5.86 -5.22
C ALA A 263 -6.82 4.87 -6.36
N ARG A 264 -6.85 5.32 -7.62
CA ARG A 264 -6.46 4.49 -8.78
C ARG A 264 -4.98 4.11 -8.73
N GLN A 265 -4.10 5.03 -8.38
CA GLN A 265 -2.67 4.73 -8.21
C GLN A 265 -2.44 3.69 -7.11
N TYR A 266 -3.17 3.81 -6.01
CA TYR A 266 -3.12 2.83 -4.92
C TYR A 266 -3.58 1.44 -5.39
N VAL A 267 -4.69 1.36 -6.13
CA VAL A 267 -5.19 0.10 -6.71
C VAL A 267 -4.15 -0.52 -7.62
N HIS A 268 -3.57 0.26 -8.54
CA HIS A 268 -2.53 -0.21 -9.44
C HIS A 268 -1.31 -0.76 -8.67
N GLY A 269 -0.84 -0.03 -7.65
CA GLY A 269 0.25 -0.50 -6.79
C GLY A 269 -0.11 -1.78 -6.03
N THR A 270 -1.37 -1.92 -5.62
CA THR A 270 -1.85 -3.13 -4.94
C THR A 270 -1.85 -4.35 -5.88
N LEU A 271 -2.38 -4.19 -7.10
CA LEU A 271 -2.47 -5.26 -8.10
C LEU A 271 -1.10 -5.68 -8.67
N THR A 272 -0.16 -4.75 -8.77
CA THR A 272 1.22 -5.02 -9.21
C THR A 272 2.14 -5.44 -8.05
N GLY A 273 1.63 -5.43 -6.82
CA GLY A 273 2.34 -5.84 -5.62
C GLY A 273 2.35 -7.37 -5.44
N PRO A 274 3.40 -7.94 -4.83
CA PRO A 274 3.50 -9.39 -4.66
C PRO A 274 2.53 -9.95 -3.61
N ALA A 275 1.91 -9.10 -2.78
CA ALA A 275 0.85 -9.52 -1.87
C ALA A 275 -0.38 -10.01 -2.66
N PHE A 276 -0.80 -9.27 -3.69
CA PHE A 276 -1.87 -9.70 -4.58
C PHE A 276 -1.46 -10.94 -5.38
N GLY A 277 -0.23 -10.98 -5.90
CA GLY A 277 0.32 -12.12 -6.62
C GLY A 277 0.32 -13.42 -5.81
N ARG A 278 0.84 -13.40 -4.57
CA ARG A 278 0.84 -14.56 -3.67
C ARG A 278 -0.56 -14.99 -3.29
N TRP A 279 -1.43 -14.05 -2.97
CA TRP A 279 -2.83 -14.33 -2.66
C TRP A 279 -3.56 -15.00 -3.83
N TYR A 280 -3.36 -14.47 -5.03
CA TYR A 280 -3.89 -15.05 -6.26
C TYR A 280 -3.37 -16.48 -6.49
N GLN A 281 -2.05 -16.67 -6.39
CA GLN A 281 -1.42 -17.98 -6.56
C GLN A 281 -1.89 -18.98 -5.51
N SER A 282 -1.97 -18.59 -4.23
CA SER A 282 -2.44 -19.47 -3.17
C SER A 282 -3.89 -19.93 -3.36
N ILE A 283 -4.77 -19.04 -3.83
CA ILE A 283 -6.16 -19.40 -4.15
C ILE A 283 -6.19 -20.31 -5.38
N GLN A 284 -5.36 -20.04 -6.38
CA GLN A 284 -5.26 -20.86 -7.58
C GLN A 284 -4.84 -22.30 -7.24
N GLU A 285 -3.73 -22.45 -6.52
CA GLU A 285 -3.20 -23.75 -6.09
C GLU A 285 -4.20 -24.49 -5.21
N ALA A 286 -4.86 -23.78 -4.28
CA ALA A 286 -5.90 -24.37 -3.45
C ALA A 286 -7.08 -24.88 -4.30
N VAL A 287 -7.61 -24.07 -5.22
CA VAL A 287 -8.73 -24.48 -6.08
C VAL A 287 -8.33 -25.66 -6.98
N GLU A 288 -7.16 -25.61 -7.62
CA GLU A 288 -6.65 -26.69 -8.48
C GLU A 288 -6.48 -27.99 -7.68
N GLY A 289 -5.95 -27.91 -6.45
CA GLY A 289 -5.82 -29.05 -5.56
C GLY A 289 -7.17 -29.67 -5.14
N HIS A 290 -8.22 -28.87 -4.94
CA HIS A 290 -9.55 -29.41 -4.61
C HIS A 290 -10.32 -29.90 -5.84
N LEU A 291 -10.15 -29.27 -7.01
CA LEU A 291 -10.69 -29.78 -8.28
C LEU A 291 -10.11 -31.16 -8.62
N ALA A 292 -8.82 -31.39 -8.36
CA ALA A 292 -8.19 -32.71 -8.53
C ALA A 292 -8.75 -33.79 -7.58
N ARG A 293 -9.55 -33.40 -6.58
CA ARG A 293 -10.26 -34.29 -5.65
C ARG A 293 -11.76 -34.40 -5.95
N ASP A 294 -12.17 -34.02 -7.17
CA ASP A 294 -13.56 -34.03 -7.66
C ASP A 294 -14.54 -33.25 -6.77
N MET A 295 -14.06 -32.23 -6.06
CA MET A 295 -14.93 -31.39 -5.24
C MET A 295 -15.77 -30.45 -6.09
N THR A 296 -17.02 -30.21 -5.65
CA THR A 296 -17.91 -29.25 -6.30
C THR A 296 -17.43 -27.82 -6.12
N SER A 297 -17.72 -26.93 -7.08
CA SER A 297 -17.35 -25.51 -7.02
C SER A 297 -17.83 -24.81 -5.75
N THR A 298 -18.95 -25.23 -5.18
CA THR A 298 -19.50 -24.68 -3.91
C THR A 298 -18.63 -25.09 -2.72
N ALA A 299 -18.30 -26.38 -2.61
CA ALA A 299 -17.46 -26.90 -1.52
C ALA A 299 -16.03 -26.31 -1.57
N ILE A 300 -15.49 -26.09 -2.77
CA ILE A 300 -14.19 -25.42 -2.94
C ILE A 300 -14.24 -24.00 -2.41
N ARG A 301 -15.27 -23.22 -2.74
CA ARG A 301 -15.43 -21.83 -2.26
C ARG A 301 -15.54 -21.77 -0.74
N GLU A 302 -16.33 -22.64 -0.13
CA GLU A 302 -16.47 -22.72 1.34
C GLU A 302 -15.14 -23.06 2.05
N THR A 303 -14.25 -23.80 1.38
CA THR A 303 -12.96 -24.21 1.95
C THR A 303 -11.87 -23.16 1.72
N VAL A 304 -11.90 -22.48 0.57
CA VAL A 304 -10.82 -21.56 0.12
C VAL A 304 -11.10 -20.10 0.49
N ALA A 305 -12.36 -19.67 0.58
CA ALA A 305 -12.69 -18.29 0.92
C ALA A 305 -12.54 -18.04 2.43
N GLN A 306 -11.60 -17.18 2.80
CA GLN A 306 -11.27 -16.78 4.16
C GLN A 306 -11.68 -15.33 4.47
N GLY A 307 -12.41 -14.68 3.56
CA GLY A 307 -12.86 -13.29 3.69
C GLY A 307 -11.80 -12.26 3.33
N GLN A 308 -10.69 -12.68 2.70
CA GLN A 308 -9.68 -11.76 2.22
C GLN A 308 -10.15 -11.06 0.94
N ARG A 309 -9.86 -9.76 0.83
CA ARG A 309 -10.22 -8.94 -0.33
C ARG A 309 -9.10 -8.00 -0.73
N PHE A 310 -9.09 -7.58 -1.99
CA PHE A 310 -8.19 -6.56 -2.53
C PHE A 310 -8.98 -5.52 -3.35
N PRO A 311 -8.60 -4.23 -3.31
CA PRO A 311 -9.21 -3.24 -4.18
C PRO A 311 -8.61 -3.40 -5.57
N VAL A 312 -9.48 -3.51 -6.57
CA VAL A 312 -9.12 -3.83 -7.96
C VAL A 312 -9.50 -2.75 -8.95
N ALA A 313 -10.36 -1.81 -8.56
CA ALA A 313 -10.66 -0.61 -9.32
C ALA A 313 -11.26 0.49 -8.45
N VAL A 314 -11.34 1.68 -9.03
CA VAL A 314 -12.08 2.85 -8.55
C VAL A 314 -13.11 3.24 -9.60
N LEU A 315 -14.37 3.37 -9.20
CA LEU A 315 -15.48 3.82 -10.05
C LEU A 315 -15.40 5.32 -10.34
N ALA A 316 -15.87 5.72 -11.52
CA ALA A 316 -16.15 7.12 -11.81
C ALA A 316 -17.43 7.57 -11.09
N ALA A 317 -17.55 8.88 -10.82
CA ALA A 317 -18.72 9.45 -10.14
C ALA A 317 -20.03 9.13 -10.87
N ASP A 318 -20.03 9.16 -12.21
CA ASP A 318 -21.19 8.82 -13.03
C ASP A 318 -21.61 7.35 -12.86
N ASP A 319 -20.64 6.44 -12.76
CA ASP A 319 -20.92 5.02 -12.57
C ASP A 319 -21.34 4.70 -11.13
N MET A 320 -20.83 5.43 -10.14
CA MET A 320 -21.34 5.39 -8.78
C MET A 320 -22.81 5.82 -8.74
N ALA A 321 -23.16 6.93 -9.41
CA ALA A 321 -24.53 7.41 -9.48
C ALA A 321 -25.45 6.39 -10.18
N ARG A 322 -24.99 5.78 -11.28
CA ARG A 322 -25.73 4.71 -12.00
C ARG A 322 -25.94 3.45 -11.15
N LEU A 323 -24.96 3.08 -10.32
CA LEU A 323 -25.05 1.94 -9.40
C LEU A 323 -25.86 2.25 -8.14
N GLY A 324 -26.04 3.53 -7.78
CA GLY A 324 -26.53 3.92 -6.46
C GLY A 324 -25.48 3.68 -5.35
N SER A 325 -24.20 3.77 -5.70
CA SER A 325 -23.09 3.53 -4.78
C SER A 325 -22.62 4.80 -4.08
N GLN A 326 -22.29 4.66 -2.80
CA GLN A 326 -21.67 5.68 -1.95
C GLN A 326 -20.16 5.52 -1.86
N SER A 327 -19.62 4.42 -2.40
CA SER A 327 -18.19 4.09 -2.39
C SER A 327 -17.66 4.13 -3.82
N GLN A 328 -16.45 4.65 -4.01
CA GLN A 328 -15.74 4.55 -5.29
C GLN A 328 -14.98 3.23 -5.39
N THR A 329 -14.74 2.54 -4.27
CA THR A 329 -13.85 1.38 -4.23
C THR A 329 -14.53 0.12 -4.76
N VAL A 330 -13.87 -0.60 -5.66
CA VAL A 330 -14.29 -1.92 -6.15
C VAL A 330 -13.39 -2.99 -5.55
N TRP A 331 -13.97 -3.91 -4.79
CA TRP A 331 -13.28 -5.00 -4.12
C TRP A 331 -13.36 -6.32 -4.92
N LEU A 332 -12.28 -7.08 -4.94
CA LEU A 332 -12.25 -8.48 -5.34
C LEU A 332 -12.07 -9.34 -4.09
N SER A 333 -13.01 -10.25 -3.84
CA SER A 333 -12.91 -11.26 -2.77
C SER A 333 -12.22 -12.53 -3.25
N ASP A 334 -11.70 -13.27 -2.28
CA ASP A 334 -11.19 -14.63 -2.47
C ASP A 334 -12.29 -15.57 -2.97
N ASP A 335 -13.52 -15.42 -2.49
CA ASP A 335 -14.70 -16.15 -2.96
C ASP A 335 -14.93 -15.96 -4.48
N THR A 336 -14.85 -14.71 -4.96
CA THR A 336 -15.01 -14.42 -6.38
C THR A 336 -13.88 -15.03 -7.19
N LEU A 337 -12.66 -14.93 -6.70
CA LEU A 337 -11.49 -15.47 -7.37
C LEU A 337 -11.53 -17.00 -7.44
N ALA A 338 -11.90 -17.66 -6.32
CA ALA A 338 -12.07 -19.10 -6.25
C ALA A 338 -13.16 -19.58 -7.22
N LYS A 339 -14.29 -18.86 -7.27
CA LYS A 339 -15.35 -19.10 -8.26
C LYS A 339 -14.82 -19.00 -9.69
N GLN A 340 -14.05 -17.96 -10.01
CA GLN A 340 -13.48 -17.79 -11.36
C GLN A 340 -12.55 -18.94 -11.73
N PHE A 341 -11.72 -19.41 -10.80
CA PHE A 341 -10.83 -20.55 -11.03
C PHE A 341 -11.57 -21.87 -11.19
N ALA A 342 -12.62 -22.10 -10.41
CA ALA A 342 -13.42 -23.34 -10.49
C ALA A 342 -14.18 -23.48 -11.83
N HIS A 343 -14.46 -22.38 -12.52
CA HIS A 343 -15.21 -22.37 -13.79
C HIS A 343 -14.33 -22.20 -15.05
N ARG A 344 -13.00 -22.39 -14.95
CA ARG A 344 -11.95 -22.14 -15.98
C ARG A 344 -12.00 -23.00 -17.27
N GLN A 345 -13.14 -23.48 -17.76
CA GLN A 345 -13.19 -24.09 -19.10
C GLN A 345 -12.99 -23.02 -20.20
N GLY A 346 -11.73 -22.69 -20.53
CA GLY A 346 -11.34 -21.92 -21.72
C GLY A 346 -11.28 -20.39 -21.62
N GLN A 347 -11.49 -19.80 -20.44
CA GLN A 347 -11.50 -18.33 -20.23
C GLN A 347 -10.51 -17.87 -19.16
N GLY A 348 -9.26 -18.34 -19.21
CA GLY A 348 -8.23 -18.00 -18.22
C GLY A 348 -7.96 -16.49 -18.15
N VAL A 349 -8.15 -15.92 -16.96
CA VAL A 349 -7.70 -14.57 -16.58
C VAL A 349 -6.41 -14.73 -15.80
N ALA A 350 -5.29 -14.28 -16.36
CA ALA A 350 -4.00 -14.32 -15.69
C ALA A 350 -3.93 -13.30 -14.56
N LEU A 351 -2.98 -13.45 -13.63
CA LEU A 351 -2.69 -12.45 -12.59
C LEU A 351 -2.50 -11.06 -13.21
N GLU A 352 -1.67 -11.03 -14.25
CA GLU A 352 -1.39 -9.86 -15.08
C GLU A 352 -2.55 -9.47 -15.99
N ASP A 353 -3.77 -9.98 -15.82
CA ASP A 353 -4.96 -9.43 -16.47
C ASP A 353 -5.74 -8.50 -15.55
N TYR A 354 -5.65 -8.65 -14.22
CA TYR A 354 -6.47 -7.89 -13.26
C TYR A 354 -6.20 -6.39 -13.25
N TRP A 355 -5.00 -5.93 -13.64
CA TRP A 355 -4.74 -4.49 -13.80
C TRP A 355 -5.60 -3.85 -14.89
N ARG A 356 -6.15 -4.64 -15.83
CA ARG A 356 -7.08 -4.14 -16.85
C ARG A 356 -8.45 -3.80 -16.28
N VAL A 357 -8.84 -4.33 -15.12
CA VAL A 357 -10.14 -4.04 -14.51
C VAL A 357 -10.34 -2.52 -14.37
N GLN A 358 -9.31 -1.81 -13.89
CA GLN A 358 -9.36 -0.35 -13.79
C GLN A 358 -9.59 0.31 -15.15
N THR A 359 -8.86 -0.10 -16.19
CA THR A 359 -8.99 0.49 -17.54
C THR A 359 -10.33 0.17 -18.20
N VAL A 360 -10.90 -1.02 -17.95
CA VAL A 360 -12.22 -1.43 -18.47
C VAL A 360 -13.33 -0.57 -17.86
N LEU A 361 -13.23 -0.26 -16.57
CA LEU A 361 -14.19 0.59 -15.86
C LEU A 361 -14.02 2.08 -16.20
N GLU A 362 -12.78 2.55 -16.34
CA GLU A 362 -12.50 3.98 -16.57
C GLU A 362 -12.79 4.42 -18.01
N GLN A 363 -12.57 3.51 -18.97
CA GLN A 363 -12.75 3.80 -20.37
C GLN A 363 -13.55 2.68 -21.06
N PRO A 364 -14.81 2.44 -20.65
CA PRO A 364 -15.63 1.46 -21.32
C PRO A 364 -15.86 1.87 -22.78
N GLU A 365 -16.16 0.88 -23.61
CA GLU A 365 -16.76 1.06 -24.93
C GLU A 365 -18.26 0.76 -24.88
N LEU A 366 -18.69 -0.07 -23.93
CA LEU A 366 -20.09 -0.41 -23.71
C LEU A 366 -20.33 -0.63 -22.22
N VAL A 367 -21.43 -0.06 -21.70
CA VAL A 367 -21.92 -0.28 -20.33
C VAL A 367 -23.36 -0.76 -20.40
N LEU A 368 -23.64 -1.89 -19.74
CA LEU A 368 -24.97 -2.47 -19.65
C LEU A 368 -25.42 -2.60 -18.20
N ALA A 369 -26.71 -2.41 -17.95
CA ALA A 369 -27.36 -2.82 -16.71
C ALA A 369 -27.84 -4.28 -16.86
N GLU A 370 -27.46 -5.17 -15.94
CA GLU A 370 -27.80 -6.60 -16.05
C GLU A 370 -28.88 -7.04 -15.04
N ARG A 371 -28.90 -6.43 -13.85
CA ARG A 371 -29.84 -6.65 -12.74
C ARG A 371 -29.92 -5.38 -11.90
N ASP A 372 -30.86 -5.34 -10.96
CA ASP A 372 -30.87 -4.31 -9.92
C ASP A 372 -29.49 -4.31 -9.21
N ARG A 373 -28.80 -3.16 -9.20
CA ARG A 373 -27.45 -2.95 -8.62
C ARG A 373 -26.24 -3.59 -9.33
N HIS A 374 -26.34 -3.93 -10.60
CA HIS A 374 -25.20 -4.48 -11.37
C HIS A 374 -24.94 -3.69 -12.64
N LEU A 375 -23.67 -3.30 -12.83
CA LEU A 375 -23.17 -2.76 -14.09
C LEU A 375 -22.15 -3.69 -14.72
N LYS A 376 -22.29 -3.87 -16.03
CA LYS A 376 -21.37 -4.62 -16.87
C LYS A 376 -20.63 -3.66 -17.78
N PHE A 377 -19.31 -3.61 -17.64
CA PHE A 377 -18.40 -2.78 -18.42
C PHE A 377 -17.69 -3.64 -19.45
N VAL A 378 -17.59 -3.16 -20.67
CA VAL A 378 -16.92 -3.85 -21.77
C VAL A 378 -15.94 -2.91 -22.45
N ARG A 379 -14.73 -3.40 -22.74
CA ARG A 379 -13.69 -2.66 -23.48
C ARG A 379 -12.84 -3.60 -24.33
N ARG A 380 -12.35 -3.13 -25.48
CA ARG A 380 -11.36 -3.82 -26.29
C ARG A 380 -9.94 -3.44 -25.86
N ASN A 381 -9.12 -4.44 -25.55
CA ASN A 381 -7.68 -4.30 -25.36
C ASN A 381 -6.98 -5.59 -25.80
N ASN A 382 -6.58 -5.64 -27.08
CA ASN A 382 -6.22 -6.83 -27.87
C ASN A 382 -7.35 -7.88 -28.02
N ARG A 383 -8.02 -8.22 -26.93
CA ARG A 383 -9.27 -8.99 -26.86
C ARG A 383 -10.37 -8.17 -26.16
N TRP A 384 -11.62 -8.58 -26.32
CA TRP A 384 -12.72 -7.98 -25.57
C TRP A 384 -12.71 -8.46 -24.12
N TRP A 385 -12.93 -7.52 -23.21
CA TRP A 385 -12.95 -7.77 -21.77
C TRP A 385 -14.27 -7.34 -21.18
N VAL A 386 -14.80 -8.16 -20.26
CA VAL A 386 -16.02 -7.87 -19.51
C VAL A 386 -15.68 -7.81 -18.03
N ALA A 387 -16.09 -6.74 -17.36
CA ALA A 387 -16.05 -6.61 -15.91
C ALA A 387 -17.48 -6.36 -15.39
N ILE A 388 -17.91 -7.14 -14.39
CA ILE A 388 -19.23 -7.00 -13.76
C ILE A 388 -19.02 -6.49 -12.34
N VAL A 389 -19.55 -5.31 -12.06
CA VAL A 389 -19.52 -4.67 -10.74
C VAL A 389 -20.91 -4.71 -10.13
N LYS A 390 -20.98 -5.13 -8.87
CA LYS A 390 -22.20 -5.14 -8.06
C LYS A 390 -22.05 -4.19 -6.88
N VAL A 391 -23.11 -3.46 -6.53
CA VAL A 391 -23.18 -2.74 -5.24
C VAL A 391 -24.01 -3.50 -4.19
N THR A 392 -23.65 -3.35 -2.91
CA THR A 392 -24.43 -3.85 -1.77
C THR A 392 -25.80 -3.17 -1.65
N GLN A 393 -26.70 -3.73 -0.84
CA GLN A 393 -28.06 -3.19 -0.69
C GLN A 393 -28.11 -1.83 -0.01
N ASP A 394 -27.17 -1.58 0.89
CA ASP A 394 -27.00 -0.29 1.57
C ASP A 394 -26.21 0.73 0.73
N GLY A 395 -25.75 0.35 -0.47
CA GLY A 395 -24.97 1.22 -1.35
C GLY A 395 -23.52 1.46 -0.90
N ARG A 396 -23.05 0.82 0.19
CA ARG A 396 -21.77 1.18 0.84
C ARG A 396 -20.55 0.48 0.27
N GLU A 397 -20.70 -0.64 -0.43
CA GLU A 397 -19.56 -1.37 -0.98
C GLU A 397 -19.82 -1.82 -2.42
N ASN A 398 -18.78 -1.74 -3.26
CA ASN A 398 -18.80 -2.33 -4.60
C ASN A 398 -17.89 -3.55 -4.69
N TRP A 399 -18.36 -4.55 -5.41
CA TRP A 399 -17.69 -5.83 -5.56
C TRP A 399 -17.56 -6.17 -7.05
N LEU A 400 -16.33 -6.49 -7.48
CA LEU A 400 -16.09 -7.12 -8.76
C LEU A 400 -16.64 -8.55 -8.65
N GLN A 401 -17.72 -8.84 -9.37
CA GLN A 401 -18.39 -10.14 -9.34
C GLN A 401 -17.84 -11.09 -10.40
N SER A 402 -17.40 -10.53 -11.53
CA SER A 402 -16.86 -11.31 -12.65
C SER A 402 -15.91 -10.45 -13.47
N PHE A 403 -14.82 -11.04 -13.93
CA PHE A 403 -13.92 -10.46 -14.92
C PHE A 403 -13.45 -11.57 -15.85
N HIS A 404 -13.63 -11.41 -17.16
CA HIS A 404 -13.27 -12.44 -18.13
C HIS A 404 -13.15 -11.86 -19.55
N PRO A 405 -12.38 -12.54 -20.44
CA PRO A 405 -12.41 -12.21 -21.86
C PRO A 405 -13.76 -12.59 -22.50
N THR A 406 -14.09 -11.93 -23.60
CA THR A 406 -15.23 -12.24 -24.46
C THR A 406 -14.85 -12.12 -25.93
N ASN A 407 -15.79 -12.41 -26.84
CA ASN A 407 -15.59 -12.34 -28.29
C ASN A 407 -16.68 -11.49 -28.98
N GLU A 408 -16.49 -11.19 -30.25
CA GLU A 408 -17.42 -10.32 -31.01
C GLU A 408 -18.83 -10.90 -31.15
N ARG A 409 -18.98 -12.23 -31.24
CA ARG A 409 -20.31 -12.88 -31.31
C ARG A 409 -21.08 -12.66 -30.01
N GLU A 410 -20.43 -12.87 -28.88
CA GLU A 410 -21.02 -12.67 -27.57
C GLU A 410 -21.30 -11.18 -27.30
N LEU A 411 -20.45 -10.28 -27.78
CA LEU A 411 -20.68 -8.83 -27.70
C LEU A 411 -21.90 -8.40 -28.53
N ALA A 412 -22.04 -8.90 -29.76
CA ALA A 412 -23.21 -8.65 -30.60
C ALA A 412 -24.50 -9.14 -29.93
N ARG A 413 -24.43 -10.29 -29.23
CA ARG A 413 -25.53 -10.78 -28.40
C ARG A 413 -25.85 -9.82 -27.25
N LEU A 414 -24.84 -9.38 -26.50
CA LEU A 414 -25.00 -8.43 -25.39
C LEU A 414 -25.63 -7.10 -25.85
N ARG A 415 -25.24 -6.56 -27.01
CA ARG A 415 -25.85 -5.36 -27.58
C ARG A 415 -27.32 -5.54 -27.94
N LYS A 416 -27.69 -6.72 -28.43
CA LYS A 416 -29.06 -7.01 -28.87
C LYS A 416 -30.01 -7.34 -27.71
N SER A 417 -29.52 -8.04 -26.68
CA SER A 417 -30.37 -8.55 -25.60
C SER A 417 -30.16 -7.85 -24.25
N GLY A 418 -29.10 -7.06 -24.10
CA GLY A 418 -28.77 -6.37 -22.85
C GLY A 418 -29.40 -4.99 -22.77
N ASN A 419 -29.62 -4.49 -21.55
CA ASN A 419 -30.03 -3.12 -21.32
C ASN A 419 -28.81 -2.21 -21.41
N VAL A 420 -28.53 -1.70 -22.60
CA VAL A 420 -27.40 -0.79 -22.87
C VAL A 420 -27.73 0.59 -22.29
N ILE A 421 -26.91 1.03 -21.33
CA ILE A 421 -27.07 2.35 -20.70
C ILE A 421 -26.08 3.39 -21.24
N TRP A 422 -24.98 2.94 -21.84
CA TRP A 422 -24.01 3.80 -22.50
C TRP A 422 -23.18 3.00 -23.50
N GLU A 423 -22.89 3.60 -24.65
CA GLU A 423 -22.00 3.04 -25.67
C GLU A 423 -21.16 4.19 -26.27
N ARG A 424 -19.88 3.92 -26.55
CA ARG A 424 -19.00 4.89 -27.19
C ARG A 424 -19.45 5.08 -28.65
N GLY A 425 -19.81 6.31 -29.01
CA GLY A 425 -20.06 6.68 -30.41
C GLY A 425 -18.79 6.56 -31.26
N GLU A 426 -18.97 6.25 -32.55
CA GLU A 426 -17.87 6.18 -33.55
C GLU A 426 -17.08 7.48 -33.68
#